data_AF-A0A2H6B996-F1
#
_entry.id   AF-A0A2H6B996-F1
#
_cell.length_a   1.000
_cell.length_b   1.000
_cell.length_c   1.000
_cell.angle_alpha   90.00
_cell.angle_beta   90.00
_cell.angle_gamma   90.00
#
_symmetry.space_group_name_H-M   'P 1'
#
loop_
_entity.id
_entity.type
_entity.pdbx_description
1 polymer ?
#
loop_
_entity_poly.entity_id
_entity_poly.type
_entity_poly.pdbx_seq_one_letter_code
_entity_poly.pdbx_strand_id
1 'polypeptide(L)'
;MLSRFDARDPLASLRSVVVDVIATTAFSALNFLFCDGERLYAYRLGIFELYWLARDGQLLLASEPLTEESWHPVQQDVLLIADAEDPSELHAERLVGDIWRDRARIERLELNPALSGEARGAAAAERARALATRSSQ
;
A
#
# COMPACT_ATOMS: atom_id res chain seq x y z
N MET A 1 4.39 7.18 13.53
CA MET A 1 3.91 7.49 12.17
C MET A 1 2.39 7.35 12.00
N LEU A 2 1.61 7.06 13.06
CA LEU A 2 0.13 7.11 13.05
C LEU A 2 -0.45 8.28 13.87
N SER A 3 0.39 9.22 14.33
CA SER A 3 -0.03 10.30 15.23
C SER A 3 -0.98 11.33 14.60
N ARG A 4 -1.25 11.23 13.29
CA ARG A 4 -2.18 12.08 12.53
C ARG A 4 -3.34 11.31 11.90
N PHE A 5 -3.51 10.03 12.24
CA PHE A 5 -4.62 9.24 11.72
C PHE A 5 -5.92 9.61 12.47
N ASP A 6 -6.90 10.15 11.76
CA ASP A 6 -8.25 10.34 12.26
C ASP A 6 -9.12 9.15 11.82
N ALA A 7 -9.52 8.31 12.77
CA ALA A 7 -10.38 7.16 12.51
C ALA A 7 -11.77 7.55 11.97
N ARG A 8 -12.19 8.82 12.14
CA ARG A 8 -13.44 9.34 11.57
C ARG A 8 -13.31 9.74 10.10
N ASP A 9 -12.08 9.94 9.62
CA ASP A 9 -11.77 10.22 8.22
C ASP A 9 -10.45 9.53 7.81
N PRO A 10 -10.48 8.19 7.70
CA PRO A 10 -9.29 7.41 7.39
C PRO A 10 -8.78 7.74 5.98
N LEU A 11 -9.67 8.02 5.02
CA LEU A 11 -9.31 8.36 3.65
C LEU A 11 -8.52 9.66 3.57
N ALA A 12 -8.98 10.74 4.22
CA ALA A 12 -8.24 12.01 4.22
C ALA A 12 -6.88 11.86 4.92
N SER A 13 -6.84 11.10 6.01
CA SER A 13 -5.60 10.81 6.75
C SER A 13 -4.58 10.07 5.87
N LEU A 14 -5.01 8.99 5.21
CA LEU A 14 -4.17 8.22 4.29
C LEU A 14 -3.72 9.08 3.10
N ARG A 15 -4.64 9.81 2.49
CA ARG A 15 -4.35 10.70 1.35
C ARG A 15 -3.27 11.71 1.72
N SER A 16 -3.40 12.37 2.87
CA SER A 16 -2.41 13.34 3.34
C SER A 16 -1.02 12.72 3.48
N VAL A 17 -0.92 11.54 4.10
CA VAL A 17 0.37 10.87 4.31
C VAL A 17 0.98 10.42 2.99
N VAL A 18 0.19 9.86 2.08
CA VAL A 18 0.69 9.43 0.76
C VAL A 18 1.15 10.62 -0.07
N VAL A 19 0.42 11.73 -0.05
CA VAL A 19 0.83 12.99 -0.70
C VAL A 19 2.15 13.50 -0.13
N ASP A 20 2.33 13.50 1.20
CA ASP A 20 3.57 13.90 1.85
C ASP A 20 4.75 13.01 1.42
N VAL A 21 4.55 11.69 1.34
CA VAL A 21 5.57 10.76 0.87
C VAL A 21 5.95 11.05 -0.59
N ILE A 22 4.95 11.21 -1.48
CA ILE A 22 5.15 11.56 -2.89
C ILE A 22 5.95 12.86 -3.04
N ALA A 23 5.60 13.89 -2.27
CA ALA A 23 6.23 15.20 -2.37
C ALA A 23 7.69 15.20 -1.90
N THR A 24 8.05 14.33 -0.95
CA THR A 24 9.34 14.40 -0.26
C THR A 24 10.34 13.34 -0.70
N THR A 25 9.87 12.17 -1.15
CA THR A 25 10.72 10.97 -1.21
C THR A 25 10.58 10.25 -2.56
N ALA A 26 11.69 9.75 -3.11
CA ALA A 26 11.66 8.79 -4.22
C ALA A 26 11.51 7.37 -3.66
N PHE A 27 10.74 6.52 -4.32
CA PHE A 27 10.46 5.16 -3.85
C PHE A 27 10.29 4.18 -5.00
N SER A 28 10.50 2.88 -4.76
CA SER A 28 10.20 1.85 -5.75
C SER A 28 8.72 1.48 -5.78
N ALA A 29 8.11 1.39 -4.60
CA ALA A 29 6.68 1.27 -4.44
C ALA A 29 6.26 1.81 -3.06
N LEU A 30 4.99 2.16 -2.97
CA LEU A 30 4.27 2.49 -1.76
C LEU A 30 3.01 1.63 -1.74
N ASN A 31 3.19 0.38 -1.33
CA ASN A 31 2.11 -0.56 -1.09
C ASN A 31 1.95 -0.72 0.42
N PHE A 32 0.72 -0.63 0.92
CA PHE A 32 0.44 -0.86 2.33
C PHE A 32 -0.87 -1.62 2.50
N LEU A 33 -0.91 -2.41 3.57
CA LEU A 33 -2.12 -3.03 4.09
C LEU A 33 -2.26 -2.55 5.53
N PHE A 34 -3.45 -2.09 5.90
CA PHE A 34 -3.74 -1.70 7.28
C PHE A 34 -5.19 -2.07 7.60
N CYS A 35 -5.45 -2.41 8.86
CA CYS A 35 -6.79 -2.67 9.37
C CYS A 35 -7.01 -1.80 10.61
N ASP A 36 -8.17 -1.14 10.69
CA ASP A 36 -8.58 -0.36 11.88
C ASP A 36 -9.40 -1.18 12.90
N GLY A 37 -9.67 -2.44 12.59
CA GLY A 37 -10.51 -3.35 13.38
C GLY A 37 -11.93 -3.51 12.83
N GLU A 38 -12.37 -2.63 11.93
CA GLU A 38 -13.66 -2.69 11.25
C GLU A 38 -13.47 -2.91 9.74
N ARG A 39 -12.42 -2.33 9.16
CA ARG A 39 -12.15 -2.34 7.73
C ARG A 39 -10.71 -2.69 7.44
N LEU A 40 -10.51 -3.41 6.34
CA LEU A 40 -9.22 -3.66 5.73
C LEU A 40 -8.99 -2.68 4.57
N TYR A 41 -7.83 -2.04 4.56
CA TYR A 41 -7.42 -1.09 3.54
C TYR A 41 -6.16 -1.60 2.85
N ALA A 42 -6.15 -1.58 1.53
CA ALA A 42 -4.99 -2.00 0.75
C ALA A 42 -4.74 -1.04 -0.41
N TYR A 43 -3.55 -0.45 -0.46
CA TYR A 43 -3.19 0.54 -1.47
C TYR A 43 -2.02 0.06 -2.30
N ARG A 44 -2.02 0.43 -3.59
CA ARG A 44 -0.91 0.21 -4.50
C ARG A 44 -0.49 1.48 -5.22
N LEU A 45 0.81 1.78 -5.18
CA LEU A 45 1.46 2.76 -6.05
C LEU A 45 2.92 2.36 -6.31
N GLY A 46 3.31 2.18 -7.56
CA GLY A 46 4.70 1.91 -7.96
C GLY A 46 4.95 0.52 -8.55
N ILE A 47 6.21 0.09 -8.55
CA ILE A 47 6.72 -1.01 -9.38
C ILE A 47 6.25 -2.37 -8.89
N PHE A 48 5.98 -2.53 -7.58
CA PHE A 48 5.54 -3.82 -7.04
C PHE A 48 4.04 -4.00 -7.20
N GLU A 49 3.67 -5.23 -7.56
CA GLU A 49 2.29 -5.64 -7.70
C GLU A 49 1.64 -5.88 -6.34
N LEU A 50 0.32 -5.84 -6.35
CA LEU A 50 -0.56 -6.22 -5.26
C LEU A 50 -1.78 -6.87 -5.91
N TYR A 51 -2.24 -7.97 -5.34
CA TYR A 51 -3.34 -8.76 -5.87
C TYR A 51 -4.39 -8.98 -4.81
N TRP A 52 -5.63 -9.14 -5.25
CA TRP A 52 -6.74 -9.54 -4.38
C TRP A 52 -7.54 -10.69 -4.97
N LEU A 53 -8.17 -11.47 -4.11
CA LEU A 53 -9.07 -12.56 -4.44
C LEU A 53 -10.19 -12.58 -3.39
N ALA A 54 -11.44 -12.47 -3.83
CA ALA A 54 -12.61 -12.63 -2.97
C ALA A 54 -13.18 -14.05 -3.08
N ARG A 55 -13.61 -14.59 -1.95
CA ARG A 55 -14.41 -15.81 -1.81
C ARG A 55 -15.59 -15.53 -0.88
N ASP A 56 -16.53 -16.46 -0.80
CA ASP A 56 -17.62 -16.37 0.18
C ASP A 56 -17.05 -16.20 1.59
N GLY A 57 -17.29 -15.03 2.19
CA GLY A 57 -16.84 -14.67 3.52
C GLY A 57 -15.32 -14.47 3.69
N GLN A 58 -14.54 -14.35 2.61
CA GLN A 58 -13.09 -14.13 2.69
C GLN A 58 -12.59 -13.14 1.64
N LEU A 59 -11.68 -12.26 2.05
CA LEU A 59 -10.84 -11.47 1.15
C LEU A 59 -9.38 -11.82 1.39
N LEU A 60 -8.68 -12.18 0.32
CA LEU A 60 -7.24 -12.40 0.32
C LEU A 60 -6.56 -11.25 -0.40
N LEU A 61 -5.49 -10.73 0.20
CA LEU A 61 -4.63 -9.70 -0.38
C LEU A 61 -3.18 -10.16 -0.26
N ALA A 62 -2.45 -10.13 -1.36
CA ALA A 62 -1.08 -10.62 -1.40
C ALA A 62 -0.24 -9.88 -2.45
N SER A 63 1.08 -9.83 -2.25
CA SER A 63 2.01 -9.27 -3.23
C SER A 63 2.13 -10.10 -4.51
N GLU A 64 1.70 -11.36 -4.47
CA GLU A 64 1.67 -12.29 -5.59
C GLU A 64 0.50 -13.28 -5.42
N PRO A 65 -0.05 -13.85 -6.51
CA PRO A 65 -1.05 -14.90 -6.43
C PRO A 65 -0.52 -16.10 -5.61
N LEU A 66 -1.27 -16.53 -4.59
CA LEU A 66 -0.87 -17.64 -3.70
C LEU A 66 -1.51 -18.97 -4.06
N THR A 67 -2.48 -18.96 -4.97
CA THR A 67 -3.25 -20.13 -5.40
C THR A 67 -3.47 -20.07 -6.92
N GLU A 68 -3.93 -21.18 -7.49
CA GLU A 68 -4.30 -21.29 -8.92
C GLU A 68 -5.63 -20.58 -9.28
N GLU A 69 -6.29 -19.94 -8.31
CA GLU A 69 -7.51 -19.18 -8.55
C GLU A 69 -7.23 -17.90 -9.34
N SER A 70 -8.28 -17.26 -9.84
CA SER A 70 -8.15 -16.00 -10.58
C SER A 70 -7.97 -14.82 -9.62
N TRP A 71 -6.71 -14.46 -9.38
CA TRP A 71 -6.35 -13.24 -8.63
C TRP A 71 -6.45 -12.00 -9.51
N HIS A 72 -6.94 -10.91 -8.94
CA HIS A 72 -7.09 -9.63 -9.62
C HIS A 72 -5.96 -8.66 -9.22
N PRO A 73 -5.21 -8.08 -10.17
CA PRO A 73 -4.21 -7.07 -9.83
C PRO A 73 -4.91 -5.79 -9.36
N VAL A 74 -4.39 -5.20 -8.29
CA VAL A 74 -4.79 -3.85 -7.84
C VAL A 74 -4.19 -2.84 -8.81
N GLN A 75 -4.97 -1.85 -9.24
CA GLN A 75 -4.47 -0.83 -10.16
C GLN A 75 -3.60 0.22 -9.45
N GLN A 76 -2.84 0.99 -10.21
CA GLN A 76 -2.04 2.10 -9.69
C GLN A 76 -2.96 3.17 -9.08
N ASP A 77 -2.57 3.71 -7.92
CA ASP A 77 -3.32 4.74 -7.20
C ASP A 77 -4.72 4.28 -6.76
N VAL A 78 -4.94 2.97 -6.58
CA VAL A 78 -6.19 2.44 -6.04
C VAL A 78 -6.03 2.05 -4.57
N LEU A 79 -6.93 2.56 -3.74
CA LEU A 79 -7.19 2.11 -2.39
C LEU A 79 -8.40 1.17 -2.44
N LEU A 80 -8.17 -0.08 -2.05
CA LEU A 80 -9.21 -1.04 -1.76
C LEU A 80 -9.64 -0.89 -0.30
N ILE A 81 -10.94 -0.98 -0.05
CA ILE A 81 -11.55 -0.94 1.28
C ILE A 81 -12.54 -2.09 1.36
N ALA A 82 -12.35 -2.97 2.33
CA ALA A 82 -13.26 -4.07 2.59
C ALA A 82 -13.79 -4.00 4.01
N ASP A 83 -15.10 -4.24 4.16
CA ASP A 83 -15.74 -4.37 5.44
C ASP A 83 -15.42 -5.75 6.04
N ALA A 84 -15.16 -5.83 7.34
CA ALA A 84 -14.92 -7.10 8.01
C ALA A 84 -16.19 -7.97 8.10
N GLU A 85 -17.38 -7.36 8.11
CA GLU A 85 -18.67 -8.06 8.16
C GLU A 85 -19.09 -8.60 6.79
N ASP A 86 -18.70 -7.90 5.70
CA ASP A 86 -18.87 -8.36 4.32
C ASP A 86 -17.57 -8.18 3.51
N PRO A 87 -16.59 -9.08 3.67
CA PRO A 87 -15.31 -8.98 2.98
C PRO A 87 -15.41 -9.23 1.48
N SER A 88 -16.56 -9.74 1.00
CA SER A 88 -16.80 -9.99 -0.42
C SER A 88 -17.17 -8.70 -1.18
N GLU A 89 -17.73 -7.71 -0.47
CA GLU A 89 -18.03 -6.38 -1.00
C GLU A 89 -16.80 -5.46 -0.91
N LEU A 90 -16.00 -5.47 -1.97
CA LEU A 90 -14.79 -4.66 -2.06
C LEU A 90 -15.08 -3.29 -2.67
N HIS A 91 -14.92 -2.23 -1.89
CA HIS A 91 -14.90 -0.87 -2.42
C HIS A 91 -13.51 -0.55 -2.99
N ALA A 92 -13.49 0.17 -4.10
CA ALA A 92 -12.26 0.63 -4.74
C ALA A 92 -12.39 2.09 -5.15
N GLU A 93 -11.45 2.92 -4.71
CA GLU A 93 -11.38 4.32 -5.11
C GLU A 93 -9.94 4.78 -5.32
N ARG A 94 -9.81 5.95 -5.95
CA ARG A 94 -8.51 6.58 -6.13
C ARG A 94 -8.11 7.36 -4.89
N LEU A 95 -6.86 7.19 -4.44
CA LEU A 95 -6.41 7.85 -3.23
C LEU A 95 -5.91 9.28 -3.49
N VAL A 96 -4.96 9.46 -4.43
CA VAL A 96 -4.26 10.75 -4.59
C VAL A 96 -4.56 11.48 -5.90
N GLY A 97 -5.06 10.80 -6.94
CA GLY A 97 -5.40 11.46 -8.18
C GLY A 97 -4.20 11.63 -9.13
N ASP A 98 -4.47 12.01 -10.39
CA ASP A 98 -3.46 11.97 -11.46
C ASP A 98 -2.33 12.95 -11.20
N ILE A 99 -2.68 14.14 -10.68
CA ILE A 99 -1.72 15.20 -10.34
C ILE A 99 -0.62 14.68 -9.41
N TRP A 100 -0.98 13.90 -8.39
CA TRP A 100 -0.01 13.39 -7.42
C TRP A 100 0.65 12.10 -7.89
N ARG A 101 -0.11 11.19 -8.54
CA ARG A 101 0.45 9.99 -9.14
C ARG A 101 1.57 10.34 -10.13
N ASP A 102 1.35 11.33 -10.99
CA ASP A 102 2.30 11.71 -12.04
C ASP A 102 3.51 12.50 -11.48
N ARG A 103 3.40 13.03 -10.26
CA ARG A 103 4.53 13.65 -9.52
C ARG A 103 5.38 12.63 -8.76
N ALA A 104 4.89 11.40 -8.59
CA ALA A 104 5.61 10.38 -7.83
C ALA A 104 6.92 10.02 -8.52
N ARG A 105 8.03 10.17 -7.79
CA ARG A 105 9.37 9.74 -8.24
C ARG A 105 9.52 8.24 -8.00
N ILE A 106 8.93 7.45 -8.90
CA ILE A 106 8.93 5.99 -8.83
C ILE A 106 10.19 5.47 -9.52
N GLU A 107 11.13 4.98 -8.72
CA GLU A 107 12.46 4.56 -9.17
C GLU A 107 12.81 3.18 -8.61
N ARG A 108 13.53 2.35 -9.37
CA ARG A 108 13.99 1.04 -8.87
C ARG A 108 15.15 1.25 -7.89
N LEU A 109 14.82 1.45 -6.62
CA LEU A 109 15.81 1.71 -5.55
C LEU A 109 16.38 0.44 -4.90
N GLU A 110 16.02 -0.77 -5.37
CA GLU A 110 16.40 -2.03 -4.73
C GLU A 110 17.91 -2.28 -4.66
N LEU A 111 18.34 -2.79 -3.51
CA LEU A 111 19.58 -3.53 -3.32
C LEU A 111 19.24 -5.02 -3.49
N ASN A 112 19.69 -5.62 -4.59
CA ASN A 112 19.54 -7.04 -4.96
C ASN A 112 18.14 -7.52 -5.41
N PRO A 113 17.92 -7.70 -6.73
CA PRO A 113 16.67 -8.22 -7.32
C PRO A 113 16.27 -9.64 -6.87
N ALA A 114 17.16 -10.36 -6.18
CA ALA A 114 16.92 -11.74 -5.74
C ALA A 114 16.03 -11.85 -4.49
N LEU A 115 15.72 -10.74 -3.80
CA LEU A 115 14.86 -10.77 -2.61
C LEU A 115 13.38 -10.84 -2.99
N SER A 116 12.62 -11.73 -2.36
CA SER A 116 11.16 -11.89 -2.54
C SER A 116 10.43 -11.91 -1.19
N GLY A 117 9.11 -11.65 -1.23
CA GLY A 117 8.20 -11.77 -0.09
C GLY A 117 8.68 -11.09 1.19
N GLU A 118 8.71 -11.84 2.28
CA GLU A 118 9.13 -11.40 3.62
C GLU A 118 10.53 -10.76 3.63
N ALA A 119 11.50 -11.37 2.94
CA ALA A 119 12.88 -10.88 2.91
C ALA A 119 12.98 -9.48 2.29
N ARG A 120 12.19 -9.21 1.24
CA ARG A 120 12.08 -7.88 0.63
C ARG A 120 11.41 -6.88 1.58
N GLY A 121 10.33 -7.30 2.25
CA GLY A 121 9.63 -6.46 3.23
C GLY A 121 10.52 -6.05 4.40
N ALA A 122 11.29 -6.98 4.96
CA ALA A 122 12.23 -6.72 6.05
C ALA A 122 13.32 -5.71 5.64
N ALA A 123 13.93 -5.90 4.47
CA ALA A 123 14.95 -4.99 3.93
C ALA A 123 14.40 -3.57 3.68
N ALA A 124 13.17 -3.47 3.15
CA ALA A 124 12.50 -2.18 2.96
C ALA A 124 12.23 -1.47 4.29
N ALA A 125 11.75 -2.20 5.30
CA ALA A 125 11.47 -1.66 6.63
C ALA A 125 12.74 -1.19 7.37
N GLU A 126 13.87 -1.87 7.19
CA GLU A 126 15.16 -1.46 7.75
C GLU A 126 15.66 -0.16 7.09
N ARG A 127 15.60 -0.07 5.76
CA ARG A 127 15.97 1.15 5.03
C ARG A 127 15.10 2.34 5.40
N ALA A 128 13.78 2.13 5.52
CA ALA A 128 12.85 3.19 5.95
C ALA A 128 13.23 3.74 7.34
N ARG A 129 13.61 2.86 8.28
CA ARG A 129 14.12 3.26 9.59
C ARG A 129 15.42 4.06 9.49
N ALA A 130 16.38 3.60 8.69
CA ALA A 130 17.67 4.29 8.51
C ALA A 130 17.50 5.70 7.92
N LEU A 131 16.58 5.87 6.97
CA LEU A 131 16.25 7.17 6.39
C LEU A 131 15.58 8.10 7.41
N ALA A 132 14.61 7.62 8.17
CA ALA A 132 13.94 8.40 9.21
C ALA A 132 14.91 8.94 10.28
N THR A 133 15.91 8.15 10.67
CA THR A 133 16.96 8.58 11.61
C THR A 133 17.84 9.69 11.03
N ARG A 134 18.15 9.63 9.73
CA ARG A 134 18.96 10.64 9.03
C ARG A 134 18.21 11.95 8.81
N SER A 135 16.88 11.92 8.66
CA SER A 135 16.04 13.12 8.49
C SER A 135 15.75 13.86 9.80
N SER A 136 16.12 13.29 10.95
CA SER A 136 15.88 13.84 12.28
C SER A 136 17.13 14.49 12.91
N GLN A 137 18.25 14.55 12.17
CA GLN A 137 19.45 15.32 12.48
C GLN A 137 19.50 16.58 11.61
#